data_AF-A0A953QQQ6-F1
#
_entry.id   AF-A0A953QQQ6-F1
#
_cell.length_a   1.000
_cell.length_b   1.000
_cell.length_c   1.000
_cell.angle_alpha   90.00
_cell.angle_beta   90.00
_cell.angle_gamma   90.00
#
_symmetry.space_group_name_H-M   'P 1'
#
loop_
_entity.id
_entity.type
_entity.pdbx_description
1 polymer ?
#
loop_
_entity_poly.entity_id
_entity_poly.type
_entity_poly.pdbx_seq_one_letter_code
_entity_poly.pdbx_strand_id
1 'polypeptide(L)'
;MTAGMRRIARRTLQRRSAANRMQYFVRAMEKHRDSDRVYGPEMPCTGLDMAKAEAKRIVLAADPAIRLQADACTRNGGHVRTKYRCWVNDRGEFLESLLV
;
A
#
# COMPACT_ATOMS: atom_id res chain seq x y z
N MET A 1 -42.16 31.36 -32.06
CA MET A 1 -42.56 30.06 -32.64
C MET A 1 -41.32 29.21 -32.85
N THR A 2 -41.27 28.05 -32.17
CA THR A 2 -40.62 26.76 -32.55
C THR A 2 -39.25 26.76 -33.23
N ALA A 3 -38.29 25.89 -32.97
CA ALA A 3 -38.00 24.79 -32.04
C ALA A 3 -36.63 24.29 -32.53
N GLY A 4 -35.72 23.83 -31.67
CA GLY A 4 -34.42 23.37 -32.19
C GLY A 4 -33.45 22.76 -31.20
N MET A 5 -33.74 21.53 -30.79
CA MET A 5 -32.76 20.44 -30.60
C MET A 5 -31.63 20.66 -29.58
N ARG A 6 -31.83 20.17 -28.35
CA ARG A 6 -31.31 18.86 -27.87
C ARG A 6 -29.81 18.62 -28.15
N ARG A 7 -28.94 19.01 -27.21
CA ARG A 7 -27.71 18.26 -26.96
C ARG A 7 -27.90 17.39 -25.72
N ILE A 8 -28.29 16.15 -25.98
CA ILE A 8 -28.18 15.05 -25.02
C ILE A 8 -26.68 14.82 -24.85
N ALA A 9 -26.09 15.43 -23.82
CA ALA A 9 -24.76 15.06 -23.38
C ALA A 9 -24.85 13.62 -22.86
N ARG A 10 -24.46 12.67 -23.71
CA ARG A 10 -24.17 11.29 -23.34
C ARG A 10 -23.04 11.33 -22.31
N ARG A 11 -23.40 11.45 -21.04
CA ARG A 11 -22.46 11.27 -19.93
C ARG A 11 -22.32 9.77 -19.71
N THR A 12 -21.59 9.13 -20.62
CA THR A 12 -21.05 7.77 -20.45
C THR A 12 -19.97 7.83 -19.38
N LEU A 13 -20.35 8.10 -18.13
CA LEU A 13 -19.48 7.86 -17.00
C LEU A 13 -19.51 6.36 -16.75
N GLN A 14 -18.62 5.70 -17.48
CA GLN A 14 -17.86 4.53 -17.06
C GLN A 14 -18.40 3.95 -15.75
N ARG A 15 -19.24 2.90 -15.89
CA ARG A 15 -19.20 1.79 -14.96
C ARG A 15 -17.73 1.37 -14.91
N ARG A 16 -16.98 1.90 -13.94
CA ARG A 16 -15.70 1.36 -13.53
C ARG A 16 -16.02 -0.03 -13.04
N SER A 17 -15.96 -0.99 -13.95
CA SER A 17 -15.75 -2.38 -13.62
C SER A 17 -14.49 -2.37 -12.77
N ALA A 18 -14.67 -2.30 -11.45
CA ALA A 18 -13.67 -2.67 -10.47
C ALA A 18 -13.47 -4.17 -10.67
N ALA A 19 -12.81 -4.52 -11.77
CA ALA A 19 -12.21 -5.81 -11.94
C ALA A 19 -11.35 -5.95 -10.70
N ASN A 20 -11.67 -6.98 -9.91
CA ASN A 20 -11.10 -7.29 -8.63
C ASN A 20 -9.64 -7.75 -8.81
N ARG A 21 -8.80 -6.88 -9.37
CA ARG A 21 -7.43 -7.16 -9.74
C ARG A 21 -6.61 -7.13 -8.46
N MET A 22 -5.79 -8.16 -8.31
CA MET A 22 -4.78 -8.25 -7.26
C MET A 22 -3.91 -6.99 -7.29
N GLN A 23 -3.88 -6.26 -6.18
CA GLN A 23 -3.08 -5.04 -6.02
C GLN A 23 -2.03 -5.28 -4.96
N TYR A 24 -0.78 -4.95 -5.27
CA TYR A 24 0.29 -4.96 -4.29
C TYR A 24 0.45 -3.56 -3.72
N PHE A 25 0.80 -3.47 -2.45
CA PHE A 25 1.06 -2.19 -1.81
C PHE A 25 1.98 -2.37 -0.61
N VAL A 26 2.61 -1.28 -0.20
CA VAL A 26 3.41 -1.21 1.02
C VAL A 26 2.67 -0.38 2.06
N ARG A 27 2.72 -0.81 3.31
CA ARG A 27 2.33 0.01 4.46
C ARG A 27 3.48 0.02 5.45
N ALA A 28 3.89 1.21 5.86
CA ALA A 28 4.84 1.39 6.94
C ALA A 28 4.10 1.59 8.25
N MET A 29 4.70 1.19 9.36
CA MET A 29 4.18 1.38 10.70
C MET A 29 5.32 1.73 11.62
N GLU A 30 5.13 2.75 12.44
CA GLU A 30 6.01 3.02 13.56
C GLU A 30 5.69 2.05 14.70
N LYS A 31 6.71 1.28 15.09
CA LYS A 31 6.65 0.30 16.16
C LYS A 31 7.07 0.94 17.47
N HIS A 32 6.16 1.71 18.03
CA HIS A 32 6.28 2.20 19.41
C HIS A 32 5.98 1.06 20.38
N ARG A 33 6.81 0.89 21.41
CA ARG A 33 6.62 -0.17 22.43
C ARG A 33 5.31 0.02 23.20
N ASP A 34 4.92 1.27 23.39
CA ASP A 34 3.82 1.70 24.27
C ASP A 34 2.75 2.54 23.54
N SER A 35 2.77 2.59 22.21
CA SER A 35 1.79 3.36 21.42
C SER A 35 0.99 2.48 20.47
N ASP A 36 -0.17 3.01 20.09
CA ASP A 36 -1.02 2.42 19.07
C ASP A 36 -0.26 2.26 17.76
N ARG A 37 -0.62 1.22 17.00
CA ARG A 37 -0.02 0.91 15.70
C ARG A 37 -0.40 1.97 14.68
N VAL A 38 0.40 3.03 14.57
CA VAL A 38 0.20 4.08 13.57
C VAL A 38 0.71 3.59 12.23
N TYR A 39 -0.21 3.33 11.30
CA TYR A 39 0.12 3.03 9.91
C TYR A 39 0.30 4.32 9.13
N GLY A 40 1.41 4.42 8.40
CA GLY A 40 1.61 5.43 7.38
C GLY A 40 0.73 5.21 6.14
N PRO A 41 0.81 6.11 5.15
CA PRO A 41 0.03 5.99 3.92
C PRO A 41 0.35 4.70 3.15
N GLU A 42 -0.67 4.09 2.55
CA GLU A 42 -0.50 2.93 1.67
C GLU A 42 0.11 3.36 0.33
N MET A 43 1.23 2.75 -0.04
CA MET A 43 1.90 3.03 -1.32
C MET A 43 1.63 1.89 -2.31
N PRO A 44 0.91 2.13 -3.41
CA PRO A 44 0.58 1.10 -4.40
C PRO A 44 1.83 0.66 -5.16
N CYS A 45 1.91 -0.63 -5.48
CA CYS A 45 3.00 -1.25 -6.23
C CYS A 45 2.43 -2.13 -7.35
N THR A 46 3.16 -2.21 -8.47
CA THR A 46 2.74 -2.99 -9.64
C THR A 46 2.94 -4.50 -9.45
N GLY A 47 3.77 -4.91 -8.47
CA GLY A 47 4.09 -6.31 -8.19
C GLY A 47 4.67 -6.52 -6.79
N LEU A 48 4.75 -7.78 -6.36
CA LEU A 48 5.28 -8.14 -5.03
C LEU A 48 6.76 -7.76 -4.89
N ASP A 49 7.60 -7.99 -5.89
CA ASP A 49 9.03 -7.68 -5.80
C ASP A 49 9.29 -6.18 -5.65
N MET A 50 8.53 -5.36 -6.36
CA MET A 50 8.56 -3.90 -6.17
C MET A 50 8.08 -3.51 -4.77
N ALA A 51 7.00 -4.13 -4.27
CA ALA A 51 6.53 -3.85 -2.92
C ALA A 51 7.57 -4.26 -1.85
N LYS A 52 8.31 -5.36 -2.07
CA LYS A 52 9.41 -5.77 -1.18
C LYS A 52 10.57 -4.76 -1.23
N ALA A 53 11.01 -4.38 -2.43
CA ALA A 53 12.10 -3.42 -2.59
C ALA A 53 11.75 -2.06 -1.96
N GLU A 54 10.51 -1.62 -2.16
CA GLU A 54 10.01 -0.37 -1.59
C GLU A 54 9.89 -0.44 -0.06
N ALA A 55 9.40 -1.56 0.49
CA ALA A 55 9.40 -1.78 1.94
C ALA A 55 10.81 -1.70 2.54
N LYS A 56 11.82 -2.31 1.89
CA LYS A 56 13.23 -2.20 2.30
C LYS A 56 13.71 -0.75 2.28
N ARG A 57 13.43 -0.02 1.19
CA ARG A 57 13.83 1.37 1.02
C ARG A 57 13.28 2.26 2.13
N ILE A 58 12.02 2.10 2.49
CA ILE A 58 11.36 2.86 3.57
C ILE A 58 12.04 2.61 4.91
N VAL A 59 12.24 1.34 5.27
CA VAL A 59 12.82 0.96 6.56
C VAL A 59 14.26 1.42 6.68
N LEU A 60 15.05 1.33 5.61
CA LEU A 60 16.45 1.75 5.61
C LEU A 60 16.63 3.27 5.54
N ALA A 61 15.66 4.00 4.99
CA ALA A 61 15.67 5.47 4.94
C ALA A 61 15.07 6.11 6.20
N ALA A 62 14.47 5.32 7.10
CA ALA A 62 13.88 5.82 8.32
C ALA A 62 14.94 6.35 9.28
N ASP A 63 14.55 7.33 10.10
CA ASP A 63 15.40 7.80 11.20
C ASP A 63 15.69 6.63 12.15
N PRO A 64 16.97 6.35 12.51
CA PRO A 64 17.32 5.29 13.46
C PRO A 64 16.64 5.43 14.83
N ALA A 65 16.25 6.64 15.23
CA ALA A 65 15.49 6.89 16.45
C ALA A 65 14.04 6.37 16.36
N ILE A 66 13.52 6.17 15.14
CA ILE A 66 12.16 5.69 14.86
C ILE A 66 12.22 4.23 14.44
N ARG A 67 11.59 3.36 15.23
CA ARG A 67 11.47 1.95 14.89
C ARG A 67 10.42 1.77 13.81
N LEU A 68 10.83 1.70 12.55
CA LEU A 68 9.92 1.52 11.43
C LEU A 68 9.85 0.05 11.00
N GLN A 69 8.63 -0.45 10.82
CA GLN A 69 8.34 -1.72 10.16
C GLN A 69 7.63 -1.43 8.84
N ALA A 70 8.01 -2.09 7.76
CA ALA A 70 7.28 -2.05 6.50
C ALA A 70 6.77 -3.44 6.11
N ASP A 71 5.49 -3.51 5.78
CA ASP A 71 4.79 -4.69 5.30
C ASP A 71 4.53 -4.54 3.80
N ALA A 72 4.93 -5.52 2.98
CA ALA A 72 4.44 -5.65 1.61
C ALA A 72 3.19 -6.54 1.59
N CYS A 73 2.09 -6.00 1.10
CA CYS A 73 0.77 -6.59 1.14
C CYS A 73 0.21 -6.82 -0.26
N THR A 74 -0.70 -7.77 -0.36
CA THR A 74 -1.59 -7.95 -1.52
C THR A 74 -3.03 -7.71 -1.08
N ARG A 75 -3.80 -7.04 -1.92
CA ARG A 75 -5.26 -6.84 -1.79
C ARG A 75 -5.97 -7.59 -2.91
N ASN A 76 -6.89 -8.47 -2.55
CA ASN A 76 -7.77 -9.17 -3.48
C ASN A 76 -9.19 -9.20 -2.90
N GLY A 77 -10.17 -8.57 -3.55
CA GLY A 77 -11.57 -8.62 -3.10
C GLY A 77 -11.83 -8.02 -1.72
N GLY A 78 -11.03 -7.04 -1.30
CA GLY A 78 -11.09 -6.48 0.06
C GLY A 78 -10.28 -7.26 1.09
N HIS A 79 -9.81 -8.47 0.77
CA HIS A 79 -8.90 -9.22 1.64
C HIS A 79 -7.47 -8.72 1.46
N VAL A 80 -6.86 -8.25 2.55
CA VAL A 80 -5.45 -7.89 2.62
C VAL A 80 -4.66 -9.05 3.20
N ARG A 81 -3.60 -9.49 2.51
CA ARG A 81 -2.63 -10.46 3.03
C ARG A 81 -1.24 -9.84 3.01
N THR A 82 -0.54 -9.88 4.13
CA THR A 82 0.89 -9.53 4.18
C THR A 82 1.69 -10.70 3.62
N LYS A 83 2.58 -10.41 2.67
CA LYS A 83 3.46 -11.37 2.01
C LYS A 83 4.91 -11.23 2.41
N TYR A 84 5.26 -10.06 2.93
CA TYR A 84 6.61 -9.74 3.35
C TYR A 84 6.57 -8.70 4.45
N ARG A 85 7.54 -8.78 5.36
CA ARG A 85 7.74 -7.82 6.43
C ARG A 85 9.23 -7.57 6.62
N CYS A 86 9.60 -6.32 6.85
CA CYS A 86 10.95 -5.94 7.25
C CYS A 86 10.96 -4.82 8.29
N TRP A 87 12.02 -4.77 9.08
CA TRP A 87 12.23 -3.77 10.14
C TRP A 87 13.72 -3.69 10.50
N VAL A 88 14.13 -2.63 11.17
CA VAL A 88 15.44 -2.53 11.82
C VAL A 88 15.26 -2.76 13.32
N ASN A 89 16.13 -3.55 13.93
CA ASN A 89 16.11 -3.81 15.37
C ASN A 89 16.91 -2.76 16.16
N ASP A 90 16.91 -2.91 17.48
CA ASP A 90 17.54 -1.98 18.44
C ASP A 90 19.07 -1.90 18.29
N ARG A 91 19.68 -2.88 17.60
CA ARG A 91 21.11 -2.94 17.30
C ARG A 91 21.45 -2.33 15.94
N GLY A 92 20.46 -1.79 15.23
CA GLY A 92 20.62 -1.30 13.86
C GLY A 92 20.68 -2.40 12.80
N GLU A 93 20.34 -3.65 13.15
CA GLU A 93 20.37 -4.77 12.21
C GLU A 93 19.07 -4.80 11.41
N PHE A 94 19.22 -4.89 10.08
CA PHE A 94 18.09 -5.09 9.18
C PHE A 94 17.58 -6.52 9.26
N LEU A 95 16.29 -6.69 9.55
CA LEU A 95 15.61 -7.97 9.67
C LEU A 95 14.46 -8.05 8.67
N GLU A 96 14.28 -9.23 8.08
CA GLU A 96 13.18 -9.52 7.16
C GLU A 96 12.52 -10.87 7.40
N SER A 97 11.24 -10.96 7.06
CA SER A 97 10.43 -12.17 7.19
C SER A 97 9.54 -12.31 5.95
N LEU A 98 9.64 -13.46 5.30
CA LEU A 98 8.72 -13.89 4.23
C LEU A 98 7.50 -14.53 4.89
N LEU A 99 6.31 -14.04 4.54
CA LEU A 99 5.05 -14.51 5.10
C LEU A 99 4.28 -15.22 3.97
N VAL A 100 4.00 -16.51 4.19
CA VAL A 100 3.44 -17.43 3.19
C VAL A 100 1.94 -17.16 2.98
#